data_AF-A0A7K7YE54-F1
#
_entry.id   AF-A0A7K7YE54-F1
#
_cell.length_a   1.000
_cell.length_b   1.000
_cell.length_c   1.000
_cell.angle_alpha   90.00
_cell.angle_beta   90.00
_cell.angle_gamma   90.00
#
_symmetry.space_group_name_H-M   'P 1'
#
loop_
_entity.id
_entity.type
_entity.pdbx_description
1 polymer ?
#
loop_
_entity_poly.entity_id
_entity_poly.type
_entity_poly.pdbx_seq_one_letter_code
_entity_poly.pdbx_strand_id
1 'polypeptide(L)'
;MPAACEPVLEDIEDIVSAEDLKPHDRRFVRKNVFPKVRKRNSQKNIQTDDELPSDSIIPGVQKIWIRTWGCSHNNSDGEYMAGQLAAYGYKITDNSAEADLWLLNSCTVKNPAEDHFRNSIKKAQEEKKKVVLAGCVPQAQPRQEYLKGLSIIGVQQIDRVVEVVEETIKGHSVRLLGQKKDNGKRLGGARLDLPKIRKNPLIEIISVNTGCLNACTYCKTKHARGDLASYPIEELVDRAKQSFQEGVCEIWLTSEDTGAYGRDIGTDLPTLLWKLVEVIPEGAMLRLGMTNPPYILEHLEEMAKILNHPRVYAFLHIPVQSASDSVLMDMKREYCVADFKKVVDFLKEKVPGITIATDIICGFPGETDEDFQETMKLVELYRFPSLFINQFYPRPGTPAAKMPQVPAAVKKQRTKDLSQLFHSYNPYDHKVGERQRVLVTEESFDSNYYVAHNPFYEQVLVPKDPLLMGKMVEVNIYEAGKHFMKGQPVSDARVHTASISRPLAKGEVSGLTE
;
A
#
# COMPACT_ATOMS: atom_id res chain seq x y z
N MET A 1 29.52 -36.22 41.35
CA MET A 1 29.26 -36.20 39.89
C MET A 1 28.79 -34.81 39.49
N PRO A 2 29.21 -34.29 38.33
CA PRO A 2 30.27 -33.31 38.07
C PRO A 2 29.83 -31.86 38.35
N ALA A 3 30.65 -30.95 38.90
CA ALA A 3 31.94 -30.36 38.51
C ALA A 3 31.80 -29.13 37.58
N ALA A 4 32.36 -28.02 38.08
CA ALA A 4 32.13 -26.63 37.72
C ALA A 4 32.92 -26.15 36.49
N CYS A 5 32.41 -25.11 35.83
CA CYS A 5 33.07 -24.41 34.73
C CYS A 5 33.45 -22.98 35.14
N GLU A 6 34.72 -22.66 34.92
CA GLU A 6 35.32 -21.43 34.35
C GLU A 6 36.66 -21.07 35.03
N PRO A 7 37.55 -20.27 34.41
CA PRO A 7 37.82 -20.05 32.97
C PRO A 7 39.35 -20.04 32.65
N VAL A 8 39.73 -19.77 31.40
CA VAL A 8 40.82 -18.86 30.94
C VAL A 8 41.31 -19.27 29.53
N LEU A 9 41.34 -18.25 28.67
CA LEU A 9 41.79 -18.20 27.28
C LEU A 9 43.30 -18.49 27.14
N GLU A 10 43.72 -19.02 25.99
CA GLU A 10 44.98 -18.63 25.33
C GLU A 10 44.94 -18.94 23.82
N ASP A 11 45.75 -18.19 23.08
CA ASP A 11 45.67 -17.79 21.68
C ASP A 11 45.59 -18.85 20.58
N ILE A 12 45.02 -18.46 19.44
CA ILE A 12 44.94 -19.24 18.18
C ILE A 12 46.08 -18.92 17.20
N GLU A 13 47.07 -18.13 17.61
CA GLU A 13 48.26 -17.85 16.80
C GLU A 13 49.40 -18.81 17.17
N ASP A 14 49.46 -19.97 16.51
CA ASP A 14 50.72 -20.69 16.17
C ASP A 14 50.46 -22.06 15.50
N ILE A 15 49.64 -22.08 14.43
CA ILE A 15 49.58 -23.22 13.50
C ILE A 15 49.78 -22.71 12.08
N VAL A 16 51.00 -22.29 11.77
CA VAL A 16 51.53 -22.19 10.41
C VAL A 16 53.00 -22.59 10.47
N SER A 17 53.32 -23.74 9.88
CA SER A 17 54.70 -24.21 9.79
C SER A 17 55.46 -23.40 8.74
N ALA A 18 56.77 -23.22 8.91
CA ALA A 18 57.63 -22.52 7.96
C ALA A 18 57.74 -23.19 6.57
N GLU A 19 57.08 -24.34 6.40
CA GLU A 19 57.04 -25.17 5.18
C GLU A 19 55.70 -25.05 4.43
N ASP A 20 54.74 -24.27 4.94
CA ASP A 20 53.43 -24.08 4.32
C ASP A 20 53.50 -23.11 3.11
N LEU A 21 53.09 -23.61 1.94
CA LEU A 21 53.12 -22.91 0.66
C LEU A 21 52.27 -21.62 0.69
N LYS A 22 52.87 -20.48 0.34
CA LYS A 22 52.17 -19.18 0.38
C LYS A 22 51.22 -19.03 -0.82
N PRO A 23 50.14 -18.24 -0.69
CA PRO A 23 49.15 -18.02 -1.75
C PRO A 23 49.71 -17.47 -3.07
N HIS A 24 50.92 -16.91 -3.04
CA HIS A 24 51.60 -16.32 -4.20
C HIS A 24 52.37 -17.36 -5.05
N ASP A 25 52.53 -18.60 -4.58
CA ASP A 25 53.17 -19.70 -5.32
C ASP A 25 52.21 -20.48 -6.24
N ARG A 26 50.93 -20.08 -6.27
CA ARG A 26 49.91 -20.64 -7.17
C ARG A 26 49.70 -19.77 -8.41
N ARG A 27 50.72 -19.67 -9.26
CA ARG A 27 50.56 -19.11 -10.62
C ARG A 27 51.31 -19.92 -11.68
N PHE A 28 50.70 -21.01 -12.13
CA PHE A 28 50.96 -21.53 -13.47
C PHE A 28 49.76 -21.19 -14.37
N VAL A 29 49.96 -20.19 -15.22
CA VAL A 29 49.02 -19.83 -16.29
C VAL A 29 49.08 -20.94 -17.36
N ARG A 30 48.14 -21.89 -17.32
CA ARG A 30 47.93 -22.80 -18.45
C ARG A 30 47.18 -22.04 -19.56
N LYS A 31 47.92 -21.55 -20.55
CA LYS A 31 47.35 -21.13 -21.84
C LYS A 31 46.85 -22.40 -22.55
N ASN A 32 45.55 -22.43 -22.81
CA ASN A 32 44.78 -23.44 -23.56
C ASN A 32 44.38 -24.70 -22.79
N VAL A 33 43.12 -24.72 -22.33
CA VAL A 33 42.41 -25.94 -21.91
C VAL A 33 41.54 -26.39 -23.09
N PHE A 34 41.96 -27.43 -23.80
CA PHE A 34 41.13 -28.11 -24.79
C PHE A 34 40.30 -29.21 -24.11
N PRO A 35 38.97 -29.23 -24.25
CA PRO A 35 38.17 -30.33 -23.72
C PRO A 35 38.42 -31.60 -24.53
N LYS A 36 39.04 -32.61 -23.91
CA LYS A 36 39.14 -33.97 -24.46
C LYS A 36 37.80 -34.68 -24.27
N VAL A 37 37.05 -34.85 -25.36
CA VAL A 37 35.85 -35.71 -25.39
C VAL A 37 36.28 -37.18 -25.32
N ARG A 38 35.95 -37.87 -24.23
CA ARG A 38 36.05 -39.33 -24.13
C ARG A 38 34.87 -39.95 -24.89
N LYS A 39 35.12 -40.52 -26.08
CA LYS A 39 34.15 -41.40 -26.75
C LYS A 39 34.01 -42.69 -25.95
N ARG A 40 32.87 -42.88 -25.28
CA ARG A 40 32.44 -44.18 -24.74
C ARG A 40 31.58 -44.86 -25.81
N ASN A 41 32.13 -45.91 -26.43
CA ASN A 41 31.37 -46.82 -27.26
C ASN A 41 30.47 -47.67 -26.36
N SER A 42 29.17 -47.47 -26.46
CA SER A 42 28.19 -48.50 -26.09
C SER A 42 26.96 -48.33 -26.97
N GLN A 43 26.91 -49.12 -28.03
CA GLN A 43 25.69 -49.38 -28.79
C GLN A 43 24.62 -49.92 -27.83
N LYS A 44 23.54 -49.16 -27.64
CA LYS A 44 22.24 -49.69 -27.18
C LYS A 44 21.13 -48.93 -27.91
N ASN A 45 20.48 -49.67 -28.81
CA ASN A 45 19.16 -49.51 -29.43
C ASN A 45 18.52 -48.12 -29.37
N ILE A 46 18.51 -47.48 -30.54
CA ILE A 46 17.64 -46.35 -30.88
C ILE A 46 16.22 -46.91 -31.03
N GLN A 47 15.38 -46.70 -30.01
CA GLN A 47 13.94 -46.55 -30.21
C GLN A 47 13.71 -45.06 -30.45
N THR A 48 13.04 -44.78 -31.55
CA THR A 48 12.62 -43.46 -32.01
C THR A 48 11.53 -42.93 -31.08
N ASP A 49 11.91 -42.03 -30.17
CA ASP A 49 11.00 -41.01 -29.63
C ASP A 49 11.63 -39.66 -29.96
N ASP A 50 11.08 -39.06 -31.01
CA ASP A 50 11.44 -37.76 -31.57
C ASP A 50 10.77 -36.65 -30.73
N GLU A 51 11.07 -36.59 -29.44
CA GLU A 51 10.79 -35.41 -28.62
C GLU A 51 12.12 -34.72 -28.28
N LEU A 52 12.47 -33.73 -29.10
CA LEU A 52 13.41 -32.68 -28.73
C LEU A 52 13.01 -32.15 -27.33
N PRO A 53 13.94 -31.95 -26.39
CA PRO A 53 13.60 -31.27 -25.14
C PRO A 53 13.15 -29.85 -25.49
N SER A 54 11.84 -29.62 -25.40
CA SER A 54 11.18 -28.37 -25.75
C SER A 54 11.32 -27.30 -24.66
N ASP A 55 12.35 -27.37 -23.82
CA ASP A 55 12.64 -26.36 -22.79
C ASP A 55 13.31 -25.10 -23.36
N SER A 56 12.90 -24.68 -24.56
CA SER A 56 13.11 -23.31 -25.01
C SER A 56 12.09 -22.41 -24.32
N ILE A 57 12.25 -22.21 -23.01
CA ILE A 57 11.51 -21.19 -22.27
C ILE A 57 11.99 -19.84 -22.79
N ILE A 58 11.23 -19.25 -23.72
CA ILE A 58 11.48 -17.88 -24.16
C ILE A 58 11.13 -16.98 -22.97
N PRO A 59 12.09 -16.25 -22.38
CA PRO A 59 11.78 -15.33 -21.29
C PRO A 59 10.80 -14.25 -21.77
N GLY A 60 9.85 -13.86 -20.92
CA GLY A 60 8.91 -12.78 -21.21
C GLY A 60 7.59 -13.18 -21.89
N VAL A 61 7.37 -14.45 -22.27
CA VAL A 61 6.05 -14.87 -22.84
C VAL A 61 5.07 -15.39 -21.79
N GLN A 62 5.52 -15.59 -20.55
CA GLN A 62 4.75 -16.18 -19.48
C GLN A 62 3.63 -15.26 -19.00
N LYS A 63 2.54 -15.86 -18.52
CA LYS A 63 1.44 -15.15 -17.88
C LYS A 63 1.71 -14.97 -16.39
N ILE A 64 1.62 -13.73 -15.92
CA ILE A 64 1.81 -13.40 -14.50
C ILE A 64 0.48 -12.94 -13.93
N TRP A 65 0.06 -13.59 -12.83
CA TRP A 65 -1.06 -13.12 -12.03
C TRP A 65 -0.55 -12.36 -10.82
N ILE A 66 -1.00 -11.12 -10.68
CA ILE A 66 -0.61 -10.25 -9.58
C ILE A 66 -1.79 -10.07 -8.65
N ARG A 67 -1.61 -10.41 -7.37
CA ARG A 67 -2.62 -10.18 -6.35
C ARG A 67 -2.07 -9.32 -5.24
N THR A 68 -2.73 -8.19 -5.01
CA THR A 68 -2.38 -7.23 -3.96
C THR A 68 -3.46 -7.16 -2.91
N TRP A 69 -3.06 -7.14 -1.64
CA TRP A 69 -3.94 -6.87 -0.51
C TRP A 69 -3.44 -5.67 0.31
N GLY A 70 -4.35 -4.89 0.89
CA GLY A 70 -4.02 -3.88 1.89
C GLY A 70 -4.34 -2.44 1.49
N CYS A 71 -3.40 -1.53 1.77
CA CYS A 71 -3.56 -0.09 1.62
C CYS A 71 -3.30 0.42 0.19
N SER A 72 -3.63 1.69 -0.07
CA SER A 72 -3.38 2.39 -1.33
C SER A 72 -1.89 2.40 -1.72
N HIS A 73 -0.96 2.66 -0.78
CA HIS A 73 0.47 2.54 -1.06
C HIS A 73 0.84 1.15 -1.57
N ASN A 74 0.35 0.09 -0.93
CA ASN A 74 0.63 -1.27 -1.37
C ASN A 74 0.02 -1.59 -2.74
N ASN A 75 -1.17 -1.04 -3.05
CA ASN A 75 -1.76 -1.12 -4.38
C ASN A 75 -0.88 -0.43 -5.42
N SER A 76 -0.38 0.78 -5.14
CA SER A 76 0.53 1.51 -6.05
C SER A 76 1.80 0.71 -6.33
N ASP A 77 2.41 0.10 -5.31
CA ASP A 77 3.56 -0.80 -5.49
C ASP A 77 3.23 -1.99 -6.42
N GLY A 78 2.01 -2.54 -6.29
CA GLY A 78 1.51 -3.60 -7.17
C GLY A 78 1.35 -3.16 -8.62
N GLU A 79 0.85 -1.94 -8.83
CA GLU A 79 0.66 -1.34 -10.15
C GLU A 79 2.02 -1.04 -10.84
N TYR A 80 3.03 -0.57 -10.09
CA TYR A 80 4.39 -0.41 -10.61
C TYR A 80 5.05 -1.74 -10.96
N MET A 81 4.85 -2.78 -10.13
CA MET A 81 5.36 -4.11 -10.44
C MET A 81 4.72 -4.68 -11.71
N ALA A 82 3.40 -4.48 -11.88
CA ALA A 82 2.68 -4.88 -13.08
C ALA A 82 3.19 -4.16 -14.33
N GLY A 83 3.35 -2.83 -14.26
CA GLY A 83 3.82 -2.01 -15.38
C GLY A 83 5.22 -2.38 -15.84
N GLN A 84 6.15 -2.61 -14.91
CA GLN A 84 7.51 -3.05 -15.26
C GLN A 84 7.55 -4.43 -15.91
N LEU A 85 6.77 -5.38 -15.41
CA LEU A 85 6.70 -6.72 -16.00
C LEU A 85 6.08 -6.67 -17.40
N ALA A 86 5.03 -5.89 -17.59
CA ALA A 86 4.40 -5.70 -18.89
C ALA A 86 5.32 -4.99 -19.89
N ALA A 87 6.01 -3.92 -19.45
CA ALA A 87 7.00 -3.22 -20.28
C ALA A 87 8.17 -4.12 -20.70
N TYR A 88 8.54 -5.10 -19.87
CA TYR A 88 9.55 -6.10 -20.21
C TYR A 88 9.04 -7.14 -21.24
N GLY A 89 7.72 -7.37 -21.31
CA GLY A 89 7.08 -8.26 -22.28
C GLY A 89 6.09 -9.27 -21.68
N TYR A 90 6.06 -9.42 -20.35
CA TYR A 90 5.18 -10.38 -19.69
C TYR A 90 3.70 -10.03 -19.85
N LYS A 91 2.86 -11.05 -19.95
CA LYS A 91 1.40 -10.88 -20.03
C LYS A 91 0.80 -10.88 -18.63
N ILE A 92 0.29 -9.73 -18.18
CA ILE A 92 -0.46 -9.66 -16.93
C ILE A 92 -1.86 -10.23 -17.16
N THR A 93 -2.28 -11.18 -16.32
CA THR A 93 -3.60 -11.82 -16.40
C THR A 93 -4.40 -11.58 -15.12
N ASP A 94 -5.73 -11.48 -15.27
CA ASP A 94 -6.68 -11.46 -14.15
C ASP A 94 -7.04 -12.88 -13.67
N ASN A 95 -6.75 -13.92 -14.48
CA ASN A 95 -7.05 -15.32 -14.16
C ASN A 95 -5.85 -16.03 -13.51
N SER A 96 -5.96 -16.38 -12.23
CA SER A 96 -4.90 -17.05 -11.49
C SER A 96 -4.57 -18.47 -12.00
N ALA A 97 -5.55 -19.17 -12.57
CA ALA A 97 -5.37 -20.55 -13.04
C ALA A 97 -4.49 -20.62 -14.29
N GLU A 98 -4.59 -19.63 -15.17
CA GLU A 98 -3.81 -19.53 -16.42
C GLU A 98 -2.40 -18.98 -16.22
N ALA A 99 -2.07 -18.47 -15.03
CA ALA A 99 -0.78 -17.86 -14.78
C ALA A 99 0.31 -18.91 -14.55
N ASP A 100 1.48 -18.68 -15.10
CA ASP A 100 2.70 -19.48 -14.88
C ASP A 100 3.37 -19.09 -13.55
N LEU A 101 3.23 -17.81 -13.16
CA LEU A 101 3.78 -17.25 -11.93
C LEU A 101 2.77 -16.39 -11.20
N TRP A 102 2.72 -16.54 -9.88
CA TRP A 102 1.93 -15.72 -8.98
C TRP A 102 2.84 -14.71 -8.26
N LEU A 103 2.56 -13.42 -8.44
CA LEU A 103 3.16 -12.34 -7.66
C LEU A 103 2.18 -11.91 -6.58
N LEU A 104 2.48 -12.24 -5.34
CA LEU A 104 1.62 -11.99 -4.19
C LEU A 104 2.15 -10.82 -3.39
N ASN A 105 1.46 -9.68 -3.43
CA ASN A 105 1.85 -8.45 -2.75
C ASN A 105 0.98 -8.20 -1.50
N SER A 106 1.61 -8.19 -0.31
CA SER A 106 0.92 -8.21 0.98
C SER A 106 1.13 -6.95 1.82
N CYS A 107 0.16 -6.63 2.68
CA CYS A 107 0.25 -5.52 3.61
C CYS A 107 0.24 -6.01 5.05
N THR A 108 1.07 -5.38 5.91
CA THR A 108 1.16 -5.73 7.33
C THR A 108 0.14 -4.99 8.21
N VAL A 109 -0.70 -4.12 7.64
CA VAL A 109 -1.59 -3.24 8.44
C VAL A 109 -2.83 -3.98 8.94
N LYS A 110 -3.44 -4.83 8.10
CA LYS A 110 -4.69 -5.54 8.40
C LYS A 110 -4.44 -7.04 8.50
N ASN A 111 -4.78 -7.67 9.63
CA ASN A 111 -4.57 -9.11 9.83
C ASN A 111 -5.26 -10.02 8.79
N PRO A 112 -6.52 -9.78 8.39
CA PRO A 112 -7.15 -10.58 7.34
C PRO A 112 -6.34 -10.58 6.03
N ALA A 113 -5.65 -9.47 5.70
CA ALA A 113 -4.79 -9.42 4.52
C ALA A 113 -3.57 -10.36 4.65
N GLU A 114 -2.97 -10.47 5.84
CA GLU A 114 -1.86 -11.39 6.12
C GLU A 114 -2.33 -12.86 6.08
N ASP A 115 -3.53 -13.16 6.58
CA ASP A 115 -4.11 -14.50 6.51
C ASP A 115 -4.45 -14.92 5.07
N HIS A 116 -5.07 -14.03 4.27
CA HIS A 116 -5.34 -14.28 2.85
C HIS A 116 -4.05 -14.48 2.05
N PHE A 117 -3.01 -13.71 2.36
CA PHE A 117 -1.70 -13.86 1.76
C PHE A 117 -1.10 -15.24 2.05
N ARG A 118 -1.08 -15.67 3.33
CA ARG A 118 -0.60 -17.00 3.74
C ARG A 118 -1.36 -18.13 3.05
N ASN A 119 -2.69 -18.02 3.00
CA ASN A 119 -3.53 -19.03 2.35
C ASN A 119 -3.27 -19.09 0.83
N SER A 120 -3.02 -17.95 0.19
CA SER A 120 -2.71 -17.90 -1.24
C SER A 120 -1.35 -18.51 -1.57
N ILE A 121 -0.35 -18.35 -0.69
CA ILE A 121 0.95 -19.01 -0.82
C ILE A 121 0.77 -20.53 -0.80
N LYS A 122 0.02 -21.04 0.19
CA LYS A 122 -0.24 -22.46 0.33
C LYS A 122 -0.92 -23.02 -0.93
N LYS A 123 -1.97 -22.35 -1.41
CA LYS A 123 -2.69 -22.72 -2.63
C LYS A 123 -1.76 -22.73 -3.85
N ALA A 124 -0.91 -21.72 -4.01
CA ALA A 124 0.04 -21.64 -5.12
C ALA A 124 1.03 -22.82 -5.12
N GLN A 125 1.51 -23.21 -3.94
CA GLN A 125 2.40 -24.36 -3.77
C GLN A 125 1.69 -25.69 -4.06
N GLU A 126 0.44 -25.84 -3.62
CA GLU A 126 -0.41 -27.00 -3.95
C GLU A 126 -0.65 -27.13 -5.47
N GLU A 127 -0.86 -26.00 -6.16
CA GLU A 127 -1.01 -25.91 -7.62
C GLU A 127 0.34 -25.94 -8.38
N LYS A 128 1.47 -26.09 -7.68
CA LYS A 128 2.84 -26.08 -8.24
C LYS A 128 3.16 -24.84 -9.08
N LYS A 129 2.54 -23.70 -8.76
CA LYS A 129 2.82 -22.41 -9.40
C LYS A 129 4.17 -21.87 -8.93
N LYS A 130 4.88 -21.13 -9.80
CA LYS A 130 6.02 -20.31 -9.36
C LYS A 130 5.50 -19.13 -8.55
N VAL A 131 6.19 -18.76 -7.46
CA VAL A 131 5.69 -17.74 -6.53
C VAL A 131 6.78 -16.71 -6.22
N VAL A 132 6.41 -15.44 -6.39
CA VAL A 132 7.18 -14.28 -5.93
C VAL A 132 6.36 -13.53 -4.90
N LEU A 133 6.98 -13.25 -3.75
CA LEU A 133 6.33 -12.56 -2.65
C LEU A 133 6.82 -11.11 -2.57
N ALA A 134 5.90 -10.19 -2.38
CA ALA A 134 6.19 -8.77 -2.24
C ALA A 134 5.41 -8.14 -1.08
N GLY A 135 5.76 -6.89 -0.78
CA GLY A 135 5.05 -6.05 0.16
C GLY A 135 5.56 -6.13 1.60
N CYS A 136 4.78 -5.56 2.51
CA CYS A 136 5.22 -5.29 3.88
C CYS A 136 5.40 -6.54 4.75
N VAL A 137 4.60 -7.60 4.55
CA VAL A 137 4.71 -8.82 5.38
C VAL A 137 6.06 -9.53 5.17
N PRO A 138 6.46 -9.90 3.94
CA PRO A 138 7.73 -10.58 3.74
C PRO A 138 8.94 -9.68 4.04
N GLN A 139 8.79 -8.35 3.95
CA GLN A 139 9.83 -7.40 4.36
C GLN A 139 9.98 -7.30 5.89
N ALA A 140 8.88 -7.18 6.64
CA ALA A 140 8.93 -7.04 8.10
C ALA A 140 9.19 -8.37 8.82
N GLN A 141 8.83 -9.50 8.21
CA GLN A 141 8.91 -10.83 8.82
C GLN A 141 9.53 -11.87 7.88
N PRO A 142 10.75 -11.66 7.36
CA PRO A 142 11.32 -12.53 6.32
C PRO A 142 11.63 -13.95 6.80
N ARG A 143 11.69 -14.20 8.11
CA ARG A 143 12.09 -15.50 8.67
C ARG A 143 10.91 -16.44 9.00
N GLN A 144 9.69 -16.09 8.56
CA GLN A 144 8.53 -16.96 8.74
C GLN A 144 8.66 -18.25 7.92
N GLU A 145 8.29 -19.39 8.49
CA GLU A 145 8.51 -20.71 7.86
C GLU A 145 7.78 -20.84 6.51
N TYR A 146 6.57 -20.29 6.40
CA TYR A 146 5.79 -20.33 5.15
C TYR A 146 6.38 -19.48 4.01
N LEU A 147 7.41 -18.67 4.26
CA LEU A 147 8.13 -17.88 3.26
C LEU A 147 9.42 -18.57 2.77
N LYS A 148 9.80 -19.68 3.40
CA LYS A 148 11.10 -20.32 3.19
C LYS A 148 11.18 -20.92 1.78
N GLY A 149 12.31 -20.68 1.11
CA GLY A 149 12.57 -21.18 -0.25
C GLY A 149 11.79 -20.47 -1.36
N LEU A 150 11.03 -19.41 -1.03
CA LEU A 150 10.31 -18.59 -2.00
C LEU A 150 11.10 -17.33 -2.34
N SER A 151 10.93 -16.84 -3.56
CA SER A 151 11.48 -15.57 -4.00
C SER A 151 10.75 -14.39 -3.35
N ILE A 152 11.50 -13.36 -2.96
CA ILE A 152 10.98 -12.20 -2.24
C ILE A 152 11.54 -10.90 -2.80
N ILE A 153 10.65 -9.94 -3.00
CA ILE A 153 10.95 -8.56 -3.36
C ILE A 153 10.53 -7.65 -2.19
N GLY A 154 11.48 -6.91 -1.66
CA GLY A 154 11.28 -5.93 -0.61
C GLY A 154 10.61 -4.66 -1.13
N VAL A 155 9.93 -3.95 -0.23
CA VAL A 155 9.15 -2.74 -0.57
C VAL A 155 9.98 -1.61 -1.20
N GLN A 156 11.31 -1.61 -1.02
CA GLN A 156 12.22 -0.62 -1.60
C GLN A 156 12.91 -1.10 -2.89
N GLN A 157 12.69 -2.35 -3.31
CA GLN A 157 13.36 -2.97 -4.45
C GLN A 157 12.37 -3.43 -5.53
N ILE A 158 11.17 -2.86 -5.53
CA ILE A 158 10.12 -3.19 -6.51
C ILE A 158 10.50 -2.82 -7.96
N ASP A 159 11.51 -1.96 -8.14
CA ASP A 159 12.12 -1.63 -9.43
C ASP A 159 12.97 -2.78 -10.02
N ARG A 160 13.24 -3.82 -9.23
CA ARG A 160 13.96 -5.03 -9.65
C ARG A 160 13.04 -6.24 -9.77
N VAL A 161 11.73 -6.01 -9.91
CA VAL A 161 10.73 -7.09 -9.99
C VAL A 161 11.01 -8.05 -11.15
N VAL A 162 11.44 -7.53 -12.30
CA VAL A 162 11.74 -8.32 -13.49
C VAL A 162 12.85 -9.33 -13.21
N GLU A 163 13.94 -8.89 -12.57
CA GLU A 163 15.07 -9.76 -12.21
C GLU A 163 14.62 -10.92 -11.31
N VAL A 164 13.80 -10.62 -10.30
CA VAL A 164 13.34 -11.66 -9.37
C VAL A 164 12.38 -12.63 -10.05
N VAL A 165 11.49 -12.14 -10.91
CA VAL A 165 10.58 -12.99 -11.69
C VAL A 165 11.35 -13.91 -12.64
N GLU A 166 12.30 -13.38 -13.40
CA GLU A 166 13.17 -14.13 -14.32
C GLU A 166 13.89 -15.29 -13.62
N GLU A 167 14.56 -15.00 -12.50
CA GLU A 167 15.28 -16.01 -11.74
C GLU A 167 14.34 -17.04 -11.11
N THR A 168 13.14 -16.62 -10.69
CA THR A 168 12.12 -17.54 -10.15
C THR A 168 11.59 -18.50 -11.21
N ILE A 169 11.38 -18.03 -12.45
CA ILE A 169 10.95 -18.87 -13.57
C ILE A 169 12.03 -19.91 -13.90
N LYS A 170 13.31 -19.53 -13.88
CA LYS A 170 14.46 -20.44 -14.03
C LYS A 170 14.60 -21.45 -12.89
N GLY A 171 13.82 -21.31 -11.81
CA GLY A 171 13.82 -22.22 -10.67
C GLY A 171 14.77 -21.81 -9.54
N HIS A 172 15.37 -20.62 -9.61
CA HIS A 172 16.14 -20.06 -8.52
C HIS A 172 15.23 -19.36 -7.50
N SER A 173 15.73 -19.20 -6.27
CA SER A 173 15.06 -18.43 -5.22
C SER A 173 15.87 -17.18 -4.93
N VAL A 174 15.31 -16.00 -5.20
CA VAL A 174 16.00 -14.71 -5.01
C VAL A 174 15.31 -13.91 -3.92
N ARG A 175 16.09 -13.32 -3.00
CA ARG A 175 15.55 -12.51 -1.90
C ARG A 175 16.21 -11.13 -1.89
N LEU A 176 15.49 -10.14 -2.40
CA LEU A 176 15.90 -8.74 -2.43
C LEU A 176 15.22 -7.98 -1.29
N LEU A 177 15.87 -7.87 -0.13
CA LEU A 177 15.34 -7.21 1.07
C LEU A 177 16.16 -5.99 1.52
N GLY A 178 17.10 -5.56 0.68
CA GLY A 178 18.03 -4.48 0.96
C GLY A 178 17.34 -3.12 1.01
N GLN A 179 17.95 -2.19 1.74
CA GLN A 179 17.55 -0.79 1.73
C GLN A 179 18.25 -0.04 0.61
N LYS A 180 17.55 0.90 -0.03
CA LYS A 180 18.15 1.80 -1.01
C LYS A 180 18.63 3.09 -0.35
N LYS A 181 19.86 3.46 -0.66
CA LYS A 181 20.47 4.71 -0.24
C LYS A 181 21.16 5.36 -1.44
N ASP A 182 21.06 6.67 -1.54
CA ASP A 182 21.84 7.49 -2.45
C ASP A 182 22.61 8.53 -1.63
N ASN A 183 23.92 8.62 -1.83
CA ASN A 183 24.83 9.47 -1.05
C ASN A 183 24.60 9.39 0.49
N GLY A 184 24.31 8.19 0.99
CA GLY A 184 24.02 7.94 2.41
C GLY A 184 22.62 8.32 2.88
N LYS A 185 21.86 9.07 2.08
CA LYS A 185 20.44 9.38 2.33
C LYS A 185 19.54 8.28 1.81
N ARG A 186 18.41 8.10 2.47
CA ARG A 186 17.43 7.10 2.07
C ARG A 186 16.52 7.68 0.98
N LEU A 187 16.22 6.87 -0.03
CA LEU A 187 15.34 7.28 -1.12
C LEU A 187 13.87 7.02 -0.76
N GLY A 188 12.97 7.80 -1.36
CA GLY A 188 11.52 7.70 -1.19
C GLY A 188 10.89 6.38 -1.62
N GLY A 189 11.66 5.48 -2.25
CA GLY A 189 11.22 4.18 -2.72
C GLY A 189 11.70 3.92 -4.13
N ALA A 190 10.85 3.30 -4.94
CA ALA A 190 11.06 3.17 -6.38
C ALA A 190 10.85 4.52 -7.08
N ARG A 191 11.44 4.73 -8.26
CA ARG A 191 11.27 6.01 -8.96
C ARG A 191 9.82 6.17 -9.41
N LEU A 192 9.31 7.40 -9.36
CA LEU A 192 7.91 7.70 -9.71
C LEU A 192 7.64 7.65 -11.22
N ASP A 193 8.70 7.72 -12.04
CA ASP A 193 8.64 7.61 -13.50
C ASP A 193 8.63 6.17 -14.01
N LEU A 194 8.61 5.18 -13.11
CA LEU A 194 8.49 3.77 -13.50
C LEU A 194 7.15 3.48 -14.17
N PRO A 195 7.13 2.53 -15.13
CA PRO A 195 5.92 2.15 -15.80
C PRO A 195 4.91 1.54 -14.84
N LYS A 196 3.63 1.79 -15.08
CA LYS A 196 2.53 1.42 -14.18
C LYS A 196 1.34 0.86 -14.95
N ILE A 197 0.74 -0.24 -14.48
CA ILE A 197 -0.60 -0.66 -14.94
C ILE A 197 -1.59 -0.31 -13.83
N ARG A 198 -2.45 0.69 -14.08
CA ARG A 198 -3.47 1.12 -13.12
C ARG A 198 -4.59 0.08 -13.03
N LYS A 199 -5.05 -0.23 -11.81
CA LYS A 199 -6.25 -1.06 -11.62
C LYS A 199 -7.50 -0.33 -12.07
N ASN A 200 -7.58 0.96 -11.76
CA ASN A 200 -8.60 1.86 -12.27
C ASN A 200 -7.91 2.90 -13.18
N PRO A 201 -8.15 2.89 -14.51
CA PRO A 201 -7.54 3.84 -15.43
C PRO A 201 -7.81 5.31 -15.13
N LEU A 202 -8.86 5.61 -14.37
CA LEU A 202 -9.29 6.97 -14.03
C LEU A 202 -8.61 7.53 -12.77
N ILE A 203 -7.91 6.68 -12.01
CA ILE A 203 -7.35 7.03 -10.70
C ILE A 203 -5.84 6.75 -10.68
N GLU A 204 -5.04 7.76 -10.37
CA GLU A 204 -3.62 7.58 -10.06
C GLU A 204 -3.37 7.61 -8.56
N ILE A 205 -2.69 6.58 -8.04
CA ILE A 205 -2.20 6.56 -6.66
C ILE A 205 -0.73 6.96 -6.62
N ILE A 206 -0.42 8.10 -5.99
CA ILE A 206 0.95 8.63 -5.84
C ILE A 206 1.37 8.54 -4.38
N SER A 207 2.44 7.79 -4.10
CA SER A 207 3.07 7.79 -2.78
C SER A 207 3.99 9.01 -2.63
N VAL A 208 3.72 9.89 -1.67
CA VAL A 208 4.51 11.13 -1.48
C VAL A 208 5.80 10.88 -0.71
N ASN A 209 5.85 9.81 0.07
CA ASN A 209 7.03 9.35 0.79
C ASN A 209 6.90 7.84 1.08
N THR A 210 8.00 7.22 1.49
CA THR A 210 8.01 5.92 2.15
C THR A 210 8.42 6.06 3.61
N GLY A 211 7.93 5.16 4.44
CA GLY A 211 8.31 5.07 5.84
C GLY A 211 7.60 6.08 6.73
N CYS A 212 7.90 6.02 8.02
CA CYS A 212 7.16 6.77 9.03
C CYS A 212 8.10 7.24 10.15
N LEU A 213 7.84 8.44 10.67
CA LEU A 213 8.54 8.99 11.84
C LEU A 213 8.07 8.33 13.15
N ASN A 214 6.79 7.96 13.24
CA ASN A 214 6.17 7.43 14.44
C ASN A 214 6.78 6.11 14.94
N ALA A 215 6.72 5.89 16.26
CA ALA A 215 7.24 4.70 16.94
C ALA A 215 6.15 3.89 17.67
N CYS A 216 4.96 3.78 17.07
CA CYS A 216 3.79 3.14 17.69
C CYS A 216 4.09 1.70 18.15
N THR A 217 3.64 1.34 19.35
CA THR A 217 3.99 0.06 20.01
C THR A 217 3.40 -1.18 19.33
N TYR A 218 2.46 -1.02 18.41
CA TYR A 218 1.75 -2.11 17.71
C TYR A 218 2.03 -2.17 16.21
N CYS A 219 2.61 -1.12 15.63
CA CYS A 219 2.67 -0.95 14.18
C CYS A 219 3.91 -1.63 13.60
N LYS A 220 3.72 -2.43 12.54
CA LYS A 220 4.83 -3.05 11.78
C LYS A 220 5.26 -2.29 10.54
N THR A 221 4.58 -1.19 10.24
CA THR A 221 4.85 -0.38 9.06
C THR A 221 6.28 0.16 9.07
N LYS A 222 6.78 0.68 10.19
CA LYS A 222 8.17 1.14 10.31
C LYS A 222 9.20 0.00 10.16
N HIS A 223 8.86 -1.23 10.56
CA HIS A 223 9.73 -2.38 10.31
C HIS A 223 9.78 -2.79 8.84
N ALA A 224 8.68 -2.62 8.10
CA ALA A 224 8.62 -2.90 6.67
C ALA A 224 9.25 -1.77 5.84
N ARG A 225 8.78 -0.54 6.05
CA ARG A 225 9.07 0.64 5.23
C ARG A 225 10.03 1.62 5.89
N GLY A 226 10.62 1.30 7.03
CA GLY A 226 11.65 2.11 7.72
C GLY A 226 11.22 3.53 8.11
N ASP A 227 12.20 4.39 8.40
CA ASP A 227 12.04 5.83 8.64
C ASP A 227 11.55 6.61 7.41
N LEU A 228 11.07 7.83 7.63
CA LEU A 228 10.61 8.74 6.60
C LEU A 228 11.70 8.99 5.54
N ALA A 229 11.32 8.86 4.27
CA ALA A 229 12.07 9.32 3.11
C ALA A 229 11.07 9.85 2.08
N SER A 230 11.11 11.17 1.83
CA SER A 230 10.17 11.88 0.94
C SER A 230 10.69 12.00 -0.48
N TYR A 231 9.77 12.03 -1.45
CA TYR A 231 10.10 12.41 -2.83
C TYR A 231 10.16 13.95 -2.97
N PRO A 232 11.03 14.48 -3.83
CA PRO A 232 11.00 15.90 -4.20
C PRO A 232 9.64 16.31 -4.78
N ILE A 233 9.26 17.57 -4.58
CA ILE A 233 7.97 18.11 -5.03
C ILE A 233 7.86 18.02 -6.56
N GLU A 234 8.94 18.32 -7.26
CA GLU A 234 9.00 18.35 -8.73
C GLU A 234 8.65 16.99 -9.32
N GLU A 235 9.20 15.90 -8.76
CA GLU A 235 8.91 14.53 -9.22
C GLU A 235 7.42 14.17 -9.01
N LEU A 236 6.84 14.58 -7.87
CA LEU A 236 5.43 14.34 -7.57
C LEU A 236 4.50 15.12 -8.51
N VAL A 237 4.85 16.38 -8.78
CA VAL A 237 4.12 17.26 -9.70
C VAL A 237 4.21 16.74 -11.13
N ASP A 238 5.38 16.28 -11.58
CA ASP A 238 5.56 15.75 -12.93
C ASP A 238 4.80 14.43 -13.11
N ARG A 239 4.79 13.56 -12.10
CA ARG A 239 3.94 12.35 -12.12
C ARG A 239 2.45 12.68 -12.18
N ALA A 240 2.00 13.72 -11.48
CA ALA A 240 0.63 14.19 -11.54
C ALA A 240 0.26 14.70 -12.94
N LYS A 241 1.10 15.57 -13.54
CA LYS A 241 0.91 16.07 -14.91
C LYS A 241 0.82 14.93 -15.93
N GLN A 242 1.74 13.99 -15.87
CA GLN A 242 1.75 12.82 -16.75
C GLN A 242 0.45 12.02 -16.62
N SER A 243 -0.03 11.80 -15.39
CA SER A 243 -1.25 11.04 -15.16
C SER A 243 -2.48 11.74 -15.76
N PHE A 244 -2.59 13.06 -15.65
CA PHE A 244 -3.69 13.81 -16.30
C PHE A 244 -3.61 13.78 -17.83
N GLN A 245 -2.40 13.80 -18.41
CA GLN A 245 -2.19 13.63 -19.85
C GLN A 245 -2.61 12.23 -20.34
N GLU A 246 -2.55 11.22 -19.47
CA GLU A 246 -3.00 9.84 -19.72
C GLU A 246 -4.51 9.63 -19.43
N GLY A 247 -5.27 10.70 -19.18
CA GLY A 247 -6.73 10.65 -19.02
C GLY A 247 -7.23 10.36 -17.61
N VAL A 248 -6.36 10.33 -16.60
CA VAL A 248 -6.75 10.23 -15.18
C VAL A 248 -7.58 11.46 -14.80
N CYS A 249 -8.62 11.29 -13.97
CA CYS A 249 -9.43 12.38 -13.44
C CYS A 249 -9.38 12.48 -11.91
N GLU A 250 -8.70 11.54 -11.23
CA GLU A 250 -8.56 11.56 -9.78
C GLU A 250 -7.15 11.15 -9.34
N ILE A 251 -6.55 11.91 -8.43
CA ILE A 251 -5.28 11.57 -7.80
C ILE A 251 -5.51 11.23 -6.34
N TRP A 252 -5.01 10.07 -5.91
CA TRP A 252 -4.92 9.67 -4.51
C TRP A 252 -3.49 9.84 -4.01
N LEU A 253 -3.28 10.82 -3.13
CA LEU A 253 -2.03 10.90 -2.39
C LEU A 253 -2.04 9.87 -1.27
N THR A 254 -0.94 9.14 -1.14
CA THR A 254 -0.79 8.13 -0.09
C THR A 254 0.58 8.20 0.57
N SER A 255 0.60 7.75 1.80
CA SER A 255 1.78 7.59 2.63
C SER A 255 1.41 6.73 3.83
N GLU A 256 2.41 6.32 4.59
CA GLU A 256 2.23 5.82 5.95
C GLU A 256 1.70 6.91 6.89
N ASP A 257 2.07 8.16 6.62
CA ASP A 257 1.56 9.36 7.28
C ASP A 257 1.81 10.57 6.38
N THR A 258 0.75 11.05 5.72
CA THR A 258 0.89 12.10 4.70
C THR A 258 1.29 13.43 5.32
N GLY A 259 0.89 13.69 6.57
CA GLY A 259 1.27 14.92 7.28
C GLY A 259 2.77 15.00 7.60
N ALA A 260 3.48 13.87 7.62
CA ALA A 260 4.92 13.84 7.86
C ALA A 260 5.75 14.24 6.63
N TYR A 261 5.14 14.35 5.44
CA TYR A 261 5.83 14.64 4.19
C TYR A 261 6.72 15.89 4.30
N GLY A 262 7.90 15.82 3.70
CA GLY A 262 8.78 16.97 3.51
C GLY A 262 9.71 17.29 4.67
N ARG A 263 9.44 16.79 5.89
CA ARG A 263 10.25 17.07 7.09
C ARG A 263 11.71 16.66 6.96
N ASP A 264 12.00 15.61 6.20
CA ASP A 264 13.33 15.08 5.95
C ASP A 264 14.08 15.79 4.82
N ILE A 265 13.39 16.60 4.01
CA ILE A 265 13.95 17.32 2.85
C ILE A 265 13.77 18.85 2.94
N GLY A 266 13.29 19.39 4.06
CA GLY A 266 13.16 20.83 4.30
C GLY A 266 11.97 21.48 3.59
N THR A 267 10.87 20.74 3.39
CA THR A 267 9.58 21.27 2.90
C THR A 267 8.43 20.72 3.75
N ASP A 268 7.18 20.92 3.32
CA ASP A 268 6.00 20.47 4.04
C ASP A 268 4.86 20.04 3.09
N LEU A 269 3.84 19.41 3.68
CA LEU A 269 2.66 18.95 2.96
C LEU A 269 1.88 20.11 2.30
N PRO A 270 1.58 21.23 2.96
CA PRO A 270 0.87 22.35 2.32
C PRO A 270 1.57 22.84 1.05
N THR A 271 2.90 22.99 1.06
CA THR A 271 3.67 23.43 -0.11
C THR A 271 3.48 22.48 -1.29
N LEU A 272 3.57 21.16 -1.05
CA LEU A 272 3.31 20.16 -2.09
C LEU A 272 1.87 20.26 -2.61
N LEU A 273 0.88 20.35 -1.73
CA LEU A 273 -0.52 20.38 -2.12
C LEU A 273 -0.83 21.61 -2.98
N TRP A 274 -0.31 22.79 -2.61
CA TRP A 274 -0.46 24.00 -3.42
C TRP A 274 0.16 23.85 -4.81
N LYS A 275 1.33 23.18 -4.91
CA LYS A 275 1.95 22.87 -6.21
C LYS A 275 1.18 21.85 -7.03
N LEU A 276 0.53 20.89 -6.40
CA LEU A 276 -0.32 19.92 -7.10
C LEU A 276 -1.58 20.58 -7.65
N VAL A 277 -2.28 21.42 -6.88
CA VAL A 277 -3.54 22.04 -7.36
C VAL A 277 -3.34 22.97 -8.56
N GLU A 278 -2.14 23.55 -8.73
CA GLU A 278 -1.76 24.33 -9.92
C GLU A 278 -1.85 23.49 -11.21
N VAL A 279 -1.58 22.18 -11.15
CA VAL A 279 -1.53 21.29 -12.32
C VAL A 279 -2.75 20.41 -12.51
N ILE A 280 -3.66 20.37 -11.52
CA ILE A 280 -4.91 19.60 -11.61
C ILE A 280 -5.88 20.31 -12.56
N PRO A 281 -6.38 19.67 -13.63
CA PRO A 281 -7.33 20.30 -14.54
C PRO A 281 -8.70 20.49 -13.86
N GLU A 282 -9.52 21.38 -14.44
CA GLU A 282 -10.90 21.55 -13.97
C GLU A 282 -11.68 20.24 -14.12
N GLY A 283 -12.44 19.86 -13.08
CA GLY A 283 -13.21 18.62 -13.04
C GLY A 283 -12.43 17.37 -12.62
N ALA A 284 -11.11 17.48 -12.41
CA ALA A 284 -10.34 16.46 -11.69
C ALA A 284 -10.28 16.77 -10.19
N MET A 285 -10.04 15.73 -9.39
CA MET A 285 -10.02 15.83 -7.93
C MET A 285 -8.75 15.25 -7.31
N LEU A 286 -8.27 15.89 -6.24
CA LEU A 286 -7.22 15.39 -5.36
C LEU A 286 -7.81 14.84 -4.08
N ARG A 287 -7.48 13.60 -3.75
CA ARG A 287 -7.77 12.99 -2.46
C ARG A 287 -6.50 12.93 -1.63
N LEU A 288 -6.56 13.49 -0.43
CA LEU A 288 -5.50 13.37 0.55
C LEU A 288 -5.61 12.06 1.34
N GLY A 289 -4.46 11.43 1.56
CA GLY A 289 -4.34 10.23 2.38
C GLY A 289 -4.47 10.51 3.88
N MET A 290 -4.29 9.45 4.68
CA MET A 290 -4.30 9.53 6.14
C MET A 290 -3.18 10.44 6.67
N THR A 291 -3.48 11.21 7.72
CA THR A 291 -2.53 12.05 8.45
C THR A 291 -2.74 11.90 9.97
N ASN A 292 -1.66 11.78 10.74
CA ASN A 292 -1.79 11.77 12.22
C ASN A 292 -2.00 13.21 12.77
N PRO A 293 -2.66 13.35 13.95
CA PRO A 293 -2.93 14.65 14.57
C PRO A 293 -1.72 15.58 14.75
N PRO A 294 -0.52 15.14 15.20
CA PRO A 294 0.60 16.05 15.46
C PRO A 294 1.00 16.88 14.24
N TYR A 295 1.03 16.24 13.07
CA TYR A 295 1.53 16.89 11.86
C TYR A 295 0.50 17.81 11.21
N ILE A 296 -0.78 17.47 11.29
CA ILE A 296 -1.84 18.35 10.79
C ILE A 296 -2.02 19.57 11.70
N LEU A 297 -1.80 19.43 13.02
CA LEU A 297 -1.86 20.53 14.00
C LEU A 297 -0.94 21.69 13.64
N GLU A 298 0.27 21.39 13.17
CA GLU A 298 1.27 22.39 12.79
C GLU A 298 0.85 23.23 11.57
N HIS A 299 -0.07 22.72 10.75
CA HIS A 299 -0.47 23.34 9.47
C HIS A 299 -1.98 23.55 9.34
N LEU A 300 -2.75 23.56 10.44
CA LEU A 300 -4.22 23.56 10.41
C LEU A 300 -4.84 24.64 9.51
N GLU A 301 -4.34 25.88 9.58
CA GLU A 301 -4.89 26.99 8.80
C GLU A 301 -4.69 26.79 7.29
N GLU A 302 -3.49 26.43 6.88
CA GLU A 302 -3.19 26.16 5.46
C GLU A 302 -3.94 24.92 4.95
N MET A 303 -4.05 23.90 5.80
CA MET A 303 -4.81 22.70 5.49
C MET A 303 -6.30 23.00 5.33
N ALA A 304 -6.88 23.87 6.15
CA ALA A 304 -8.26 24.32 5.97
C ALA A 304 -8.44 25.11 4.66
N LYS A 305 -7.47 25.97 4.29
CA LYS A 305 -7.51 26.71 3.02
C LYS A 305 -7.51 25.77 1.82
N ILE A 306 -6.62 24.78 1.80
CA ILE A 306 -6.50 23.87 0.66
C ILE A 306 -7.65 22.87 0.57
N LEU A 307 -8.21 22.43 1.70
CA LEU A 307 -9.39 21.55 1.72
C LEU A 307 -10.67 22.26 1.24
N ASN A 308 -10.71 23.59 1.23
CA ASN A 308 -11.77 24.38 0.59
C ASN A 308 -11.55 24.58 -0.93
N HIS A 309 -10.40 24.15 -1.47
CA HIS A 309 -10.11 24.33 -2.89
C HIS A 309 -11.00 23.42 -3.75
N PRO A 310 -11.60 23.90 -4.85
CA PRO A 310 -12.58 23.14 -5.64
C PRO A 310 -12.03 21.88 -6.33
N ARG A 311 -10.70 21.73 -6.38
CA ARG A 311 -9.99 20.57 -6.96
C ARG A 311 -9.48 19.59 -5.90
N VAL A 312 -9.80 19.81 -4.63
CA VAL A 312 -9.40 18.97 -3.51
C VAL A 312 -10.66 18.49 -2.81
N TYR A 313 -10.73 17.20 -2.49
CA TYR A 313 -11.84 16.71 -1.67
C TYR A 313 -11.74 17.31 -0.26
N ALA A 314 -12.84 17.88 0.23
CA ALA A 314 -13.04 18.25 1.62
C ALA A 314 -13.26 16.98 2.47
N PHE A 315 -12.21 16.16 2.51
CA PHE A 315 -12.17 14.88 3.21
C PHE A 315 -10.80 14.74 3.85
N LEU A 316 -10.76 14.30 5.12
CA LEU A 316 -9.52 13.97 5.78
C LEU A 316 -9.66 12.73 6.65
N HIS A 317 -8.69 11.84 6.55
CA HIS A 317 -8.61 10.64 7.38
C HIS A 317 -7.61 10.87 8.52
N ILE A 318 -8.14 11.02 9.73
CA ILE A 318 -7.37 11.35 10.94
C ILE A 318 -7.61 10.25 11.98
N PRO A 319 -6.67 9.32 12.19
CA PRO A 319 -6.86 8.23 13.11
C PRO A 319 -6.74 8.70 14.57
N VAL A 320 -7.79 8.49 15.37
CA VAL A 320 -7.72 8.72 16.82
C VAL A 320 -7.12 7.49 17.53
N GLN A 321 -7.42 6.28 17.04
CA GLN A 321 -7.10 4.97 17.59
C GLN A 321 -7.78 4.62 18.92
N SER A 322 -7.75 5.51 19.91
CA SER A 322 -8.44 5.37 21.18
C SER A 322 -8.77 6.77 21.72
N ALA A 323 -9.87 6.91 22.46
CA ALA A 323 -10.20 8.17 23.12
C ALA A 323 -9.79 8.21 24.60
N SER A 324 -8.84 7.37 25.01
CA SER A 324 -8.19 7.43 26.33
C SER A 324 -6.74 7.83 26.19
N ASP A 325 -6.32 8.88 26.91
CA ASP A 325 -4.93 9.35 26.91
C ASP A 325 -3.96 8.32 27.49
N SER A 326 -4.42 7.50 28.45
CA SER A 326 -3.61 6.39 28.98
C SER A 326 -3.32 5.36 27.89
N VAL A 327 -4.34 4.95 27.14
CA VAL A 327 -4.20 4.01 26.03
C VAL A 327 -3.36 4.61 24.89
N LEU A 328 -3.55 5.88 24.56
CA LEU A 328 -2.75 6.59 23.55
C LEU A 328 -1.26 6.65 23.95
N MET A 329 -0.97 6.87 25.23
CA MET A 329 0.40 6.86 25.75
C MET A 329 1.03 5.46 25.63
N ASP A 330 0.31 4.41 25.99
CA ASP A 330 0.79 3.02 25.83
C ASP A 330 0.95 2.60 24.36
N MET A 331 0.14 3.18 23.48
CA MET A 331 0.29 3.08 22.02
C MET A 331 1.55 3.81 21.50
N LYS A 332 2.19 4.67 22.31
CA LYS A 332 3.20 5.66 21.93
C LYS A 332 2.69 6.59 20.83
N ARG A 333 1.52 7.19 21.05
CA ARG A 333 1.06 8.33 20.26
C ARG A 333 1.66 9.63 20.81
N GLU A 334 2.05 10.52 19.91
CA GLU A 334 2.60 11.84 20.25
C GLU A 334 1.51 12.93 20.34
N TYR A 335 0.28 12.52 20.64
CA TYR A 335 -0.89 13.37 20.77
C TYR A 335 -1.85 12.83 21.83
N CYS A 336 -2.64 13.72 22.40
CA CYS A 336 -3.75 13.39 23.30
C CYS A 336 -5.11 13.52 22.61
N VAL A 337 -6.18 13.14 23.31
CA VAL A 337 -7.55 13.27 22.81
C VAL A 337 -7.92 14.74 22.58
N ALA A 338 -7.43 15.66 23.41
CA ALA A 338 -7.69 17.09 23.24
C ALA A 338 -7.08 17.62 21.94
N ASP A 339 -5.90 17.14 21.54
CA ASP A 339 -5.26 17.48 20.27
C ASP A 339 -6.11 17.01 19.08
N PHE A 340 -6.60 15.77 19.13
CA PHE A 340 -7.50 15.25 18.10
C PHE A 340 -8.79 16.09 18.00
N LYS A 341 -9.42 16.41 19.13
CA LYS A 341 -10.63 17.25 19.18
C LYS A 341 -10.36 18.62 18.56
N LYS A 342 -9.25 19.26 18.93
CA LYS A 342 -8.84 20.56 18.37
C LYS A 342 -8.73 20.53 16.85
N VAL A 343 -8.13 19.48 16.28
CA VAL A 343 -8.04 19.31 14.82
C VAL A 343 -9.43 19.18 14.20
N VAL A 344 -10.26 18.28 14.73
CA VAL A 344 -11.60 18.01 14.16
C VAL A 344 -12.50 19.23 14.26
N ASP A 345 -12.55 19.88 15.42
CA ASP A 345 -13.40 21.04 15.67
C ASP A 345 -12.99 22.21 14.77
N PHE A 346 -11.68 22.48 14.65
CA PHE A 346 -11.16 23.53 13.79
C PHE A 346 -11.51 23.28 12.32
N LEU A 347 -11.31 22.05 11.82
CA LEU A 347 -11.61 21.72 10.43
C LEU A 347 -13.11 21.76 10.14
N LYS A 348 -13.96 21.29 11.07
CA LYS A 348 -15.43 21.39 10.93
C LYS A 348 -15.90 22.86 10.88
N GLU A 349 -15.24 23.75 11.61
CA GLU A 349 -15.55 25.19 11.58
C GLU A 349 -15.06 25.85 10.28
N LYS A 350 -13.82 25.59 9.85
CA LYS A 350 -13.17 26.30 8.73
C LYS A 350 -13.41 25.67 7.36
N VAL A 351 -13.85 24.42 7.29
CA VAL A 351 -14.14 23.69 6.05
C VAL A 351 -15.57 23.16 6.13
N PRO A 352 -16.58 23.99 5.79
CA PRO A 352 -17.98 23.61 5.91
C PRO A 352 -18.29 22.33 5.13
N GLY A 353 -18.86 21.33 5.82
CA GLY A 353 -19.23 20.04 5.23
C GLY A 353 -18.10 19.00 5.18
N ILE A 354 -16.90 19.29 5.70
CA ILE A 354 -15.78 18.33 5.69
C ILE A 354 -16.16 16.97 6.26
N THR A 355 -15.79 15.92 5.53
CA THR A 355 -15.88 14.54 6.02
C THR A 355 -14.59 14.16 6.74
N ILE A 356 -14.73 13.82 8.02
CA ILE A 356 -13.64 13.24 8.81
C ILE A 356 -13.84 11.73 8.93
N ALA A 357 -12.88 10.97 8.42
CA ALA A 357 -12.76 9.55 8.67
C ALA A 357 -11.77 9.29 9.81
N THR A 358 -12.00 8.26 10.62
CA THR A 358 -11.07 7.89 11.70
C THR A 358 -10.97 6.38 11.90
N ASP A 359 -9.89 5.93 12.52
CA ASP A 359 -9.69 4.53 12.94
C ASP A 359 -9.77 4.42 14.46
N ILE A 360 -10.33 3.32 14.94
CA ILE A 360 -10.33 2.92 16.34
C ILE A 360 -9.81 1.50 16.45
N ILE A 361 -8.95 1.25 17.44
CA ILE A 361 -8.45 -0.07 17.82
C ILE A 361 -9.09 -0.46 19.14
N CYS A 362 -10.06 -1.37 19.10
CA CYS A 362 -10.71 -1.89 20.30
C CYS A 362 -9.86 -2.98 20.96
N GLY A 363 -9.74 -2.91 22.27
CA GLY A 363 -9.07 -3.93 23.08
C GLY A 363 -7.55 -3.86 23.00
N PHE A 364 -6.98 -2.66 22.91
CA PHE A 364 -5.54 -2.48 23.04
C PHE A 364 -5.05 -3.06 24.38
N PRO A 365 -3.84 -3.64 24.47
CA PRO A 365 -3.33 -4.20 25.73
C PRO A 365 -3.33 -3.16 26.85
N GLY A 366 -3.97 -3.48 27.98
CA GLY A 366 -4.17 -2.55 29.10
C GLY A 366 -5.46 -1.73 29.07
N GLU A 367 -6.22 -1.71 27.97
CA GLU A 367 -7.47 -0.94 27.85
C GLU A 367 -8.55 -1.40 28.85
N THR A 368 -8.94 -0.49 29.75
CA THR A 368 -9.99 -0.69 30.75
C THR A 368 -11.39 -0.46 30.17
N ASP A 369 -12.44 -0.73 30.96
CA ASP A 369 -13.81 -0.47 30.52
C ASP A 369 -14.10 1.04 30.48
N GLU A 370 -13.53 1.81 31.40
CA GLU A 370 -13.59 3.27 31.42
C GLU A 370 -12.98 3.87 30.14
N ASP A 371 -11.79 3.42 29.74
CA ASP A 371 -11.12 3.86 28.50
C ASP A 371 -11.99 3.61 27.26
N PHE A 372 -12.65 2.44 27.23
CA PHE A 372 -13.55 2.09 26.14
C PHE A 372 -14.81 2.97 26.15
N GLN A 373 -15.36 3.30 27.32
CA GLN A 373 -16.50 4.21 27.42
C GLN A 373 -16.16 5.64 26.96
N GLU A 374 -14.94 6.13 27.19
CA GLU A 374 -14.49 7.40 26.62
C GLU A 374 -14.50 7.38 25.09
N THR A 375 -14.07 6.24 24.51
CA THR A 375 -14.10 6.01 23.06
C THR A 375 -15.52 6.01 22.50
N MET A 376 -16.47 5.38 23.20
CA MET A 376 -17.89 5.41 22.83
C MET A 376 -18.44 6.84 22.84
N LYS A 377 -18.17 7.62 23.90
CA LYS A 377 -18.60 9.03 24.03
C LYS A 377 -18.04 9.91 22.91
N LEU A 378 -16.78 9.71 22.52
CA LEU A 378 -16.18 10.47 21.42
C LEU A 378 -16.92 10.21 20.09
N VAL A 379 -17.25 8.95 19.81
CA VAL A 379 -17.95 8.55 18.58
C VAL A 379 -19.39 9.05 18.57
N GLU A 380 -20.05 9.03 19.73
CA GLU A 380 -21.39 9.59 19.91
C GLU A 380 -21.41 11.12 19.71
N LEU A 381 -20.39 11.82 20.20
CA LEU A 381 -20.25 13.28 20.03
C LEU A 381 -20.08 13.68 18.57
N TYR A 382 -19.16 13.02 17.85
CA TYR A 382 -18.78 13.45 16.51
C TYR A 382 -19.60 12.85 15.38
N ARG A 383 -20.26 11.69 15.63
CA ARG A 383 -21.07 10.93 14.65
C ARG A 383 -20.38 10.81 13.29
N PHE A 384 -19.15 10.31 13.28
CA PHE A 384 -18.31 10.22 12.08
C PHE A 384 -19.02 9.51 10.92
N PRO A 385 -19.02 10.07 9.69
CA PRO A 385 -19.59 9.39 8.52
C PRO A 385 -18.86 8.10 8.16
N SER A 386 -17.53 8.07 8.38
CA SER A 386 -16.67 6.92 8.09
C SER A 386 -15.82 6.55 9.32
N LEU A 387 -16.08 5.37 9.88
CA LEU A 387 -15.38 4.86 11.06
C LEU A 387 -14.79 3.47 10.80
N PHE A 388 -13.47 3.35 10.89
CA PHE A 388 -12.76 2.08 10.75
C PHE A 388 -12.55 1.44 12.12
N ILE A 389 -13.46 0.53 12.48
CA ILE A 389 -13.40 -0.20 13.76
C ILE A 389 -12.56 -1.47 13.57
N ASN A 390 -11.44 -1.56 14.25
CA ASN A 390 -10.55 -2.71 14.20
C ASN A 390 -10.36 -3.32 15.59
N GLN A 391 -10.29 -4.64 15.67
CA GLN A 391 -9.86 -5.33 16.87
C GLN A 391 -8.32 -5.31 16.98
N PHE A 392 -7.79 -5.13 18.19
CA PHE A 392 -6.34 -5.29 18.42
C PHE A 392 -5.91 -6.75 18.27
N TYR A 393 -4.91 -6.95 17.42
CA TYR A 393 -4.21 -8.22 17.29
C TYR A 393 -2.71 -8.05 17.58
N PRO A 394 -2.14 -8.87 18.48
CA PRO A 394 -0.72 -8.80 18.79
C PRO A 394 0.10 -9.24 17.58
N ARG A 395 1.06 -8.40 17.17
CA ARG A 395 1.98 -8.72 16.07
C ARG A 395 3.33 -9.17 16.62
N PRO A 396 3.86 -10.34 16.24
CA PRO A 396 5.11 -10.86 16.79
C PRO A 396 6.27 -9.84 16.69
N GLY A 397 7.01 -9.63 17.78
CA GLY A 397 8.14 -8.69 17.80
C GLY A 397 7.79 -7.22 18.08
N THR A 398 6.50 -6.86 18.18
CA THR A 398 6.09 -5.51 18.61
C THR A 398 6.04 -5.41 20.15
N PRO A 399 6.30 -4.23 20.75
CA PRO A 399 6.15 -4.03 22.19
C PRO A 399 4.75 -4.40 22.70
N ALA A 400 3.69 -3.99 22.00
CA ALA A 400 2.31 -4.27 22.39
C ALA A 400 1.97 -5.76 22.41
N ALA A 401 2.68 -6.59 21.64
CA ALA A 401 2.49 -8.05 21.69
C ALA A 401 3.00 -8.70 22.99
N LYS A 402 3.88 -8.01 23.74
CA LYS A 402 4.42 -8.48 25.03
C LYS A 402 3.63 -7.95 26.24
N MET A 403 2.75 -6.98 26.03
CA MET A 403 1.92 -6.39 27.08
C MET A 403 0.80 -7.36 27.50
N PRO A 404 0.26 -7.23 28.73
CA PRO A 404 -0.91 -8.00 29.18
C PRO A 404 -2.10 -7.78 28.24
N GLN A 405 -2.56 -8.87 27.60
CA GLN A 405 -3.60 -8.80 26.58
C GLN A 405 -5.00 -8.74 27.20
N VAL A 406 -5.87 -7.91 26.63
CA VAL A 406 -7.31 -7.95 26.90
C VAL A 406 -7.89 -9.28 26.40
N PRO A 407 -8.80 -9.96 27.15
CA PRO A 407 -9.40 -11.21 26.70
C PRO A 407 -10.13 -11.08 25.37
N ALA A 408 -10.04 -12.10 24.50
CA ALA A 408 -10.63 -12.07 23.16
C ALA A 408 -12.15 -11.84 23.17
N ALA A 409 -12.86 -12.35 24.17
CA ALA A 409 -14.30 -12.12 24.34
C ALA A 409 -14.62 -10.64 24.57
N VAL A 410 -13.83 -9.94 25.39
CA VAL A 410 -13.97 -8.50 25.65
C VAL A 410 -13.67 -7.70 24.39
N LYS A 411 -12.59 -8.00 23.66
CA LYS A 411 -12.28 -7.34 22.39
C LYS A 411 -13.42 -7.45 21.37
N LYS A 412 -14.01 -8.64 21.26
CA LYS A 412 -15.15 -8.92 20.37
C LYS A 412 -16.40 -8.16 20.81
N GLN A 413 -16.67 -8.11 22.12
CA GLN A 413 -17.79 -7.38 22.68
C GLN A 413 -17.66 -5.87 22.41
N ARG A 414 -16.52 -5.26 22.74
CA ARG A 414 -16.22 -3.84 22.49
C ARG A 414 -16.36 -3.47 21.00
N THR A 415 -15.80 -4.29 20.12
CA THR A 415 -15.93 -4.11 18.66
C THR A 415 -17.40 -4.14 18.22
N LYS A 416 -18.20 -5.07 18.77
CA LYS A 416 -19.64 -5.18 18.49
C LYS A 416 -20.41 -3.95 18.97
N ASP A 417 -20.17 -3.51 20.20
CA ASP A 417 -20.86 -2.37 20.80
C ASP A 417 -20.57 -1.07 20.04
N LEU A 418 -19.30 -0.84 19.70
CA LEU A 418 -18.93 0.31 18.90
C LEU A 418 -19.50 0.25 17.47
N SER A 419 -19.59 -0.95 16.87
CA SER A 419 -20.25 -1.14 15.58
C SER A 419 -21.75 -0.84 15.66
N GLN A 420 -22.41 -1.28 16.74
CA GLN A 420 -23.83 -0.98 16.98
C GLN A 420 -24.06 0.53 17.14
N LEU A 421 -23.22 1.24 17.90
CA LEU A 421 -23.27 2.69 18.00
C LEU A 421 -23.05 3.34 16.63
N PHE A 422 -22.05 2.90 15.87
CA PHE A 422 -21.84 3.44 14.54
C PHE A 422 -23.06 3.24 13.64
N HIS A 423 -23.71 2.08 13.67
CA HIS A 423 -24.92 1.81 12.88
C HIS A 423 -26.20 2.46 13.41
N SER A 424 -26.19 3.06 14.60
CA SER A 424 -27.39 3.70 15.17
C SER A 424 -27.72 5.05 14.56
N TYR A 425 -26.80 5.65 13.80
CA TYR A 425 -26.98 6.94 13.14
C TYR A 425 -26.71 6.91 11.64
N ASN A 426 -27.45 7.74 10.90
CA ASN A 426 -27.21 8.00 9.49
C ASN A 426 -26.53 9.36 9.31
N PRO A 427 -25.39 9.42 8.61
CA PRO A 427 -24.67 10.67 8.40
C PRO A 427 -25.27 11.55 7.29
N TYR A 428 -26.01 10.97 6.33
CA TYR A 428 -26.36 11.65 5.07
C TYR A 428 -27.83 12.03 4.91
N ASP A 429 -28.71 11.75 5.88
CA ASP A 429 -30.16 11.98 5.73
C ASP A 429 -30.50 13.45 5.39
N HIS A 430 -29.70 14.39 5.90
CA HIS A 430 -29.85 15.83 5.64
C HIS A 430 -29.48 16.24 4.21
N LYS A 431 -28.85 15.37 3.42
CA LYS A 431 -28.42 15.62 2.04
C LYS A 431 -29.52 15.31 1.01
N VAL A 432 -30.58 14.61 1.40
CA VAL A 432 -31.69 14.26 0.50
C VAL A 432 -32.39 15.53 0.03
N GLY A 433 -32.57 15.66 -1.29
CA GLY A 433 -33.12 16.85 -1.95
C GLY A 433 -32.07 17.87 -2.37
N GLU A 434 -30.80 17.72 -1.98
CA GLU A 434 -29.72 18.59 -2.45
C GLU A 434 -29.32 18.26 -3.90
N ARG A 435 -28.92 19.30 -4.64
CA ARG A 435 -28.21 19.17 -5.92
C ARG A 435 -26.71 19.22 -5.65
N GLN A 436 -25.99 18.20 -6.09
CA GLN A 436 -24.55 18.05 -5.84
C GLN A 436 -23.79 17.73 -7.12
N ARG A 437 -22.52 18.16 -7.20
CA ARG A 437 -21.58 17.71 -8.24
C ARG A 437 -20.88 16.45 -7.77
N VAL A 438 -20.75 15.45 -8.64
CA VAL A 438 -20.09 14.18 -8.32
C VAL A 438 -19.17 13.74 -9.45
N LEU A 439 -18.00 13.20 -9.11
CA LEU A 439 -17.06 12.63 -10.06
C LEU A 439 -17.27 11.11 -10.14
N VAL A 440 -17.61 10.59 -11.30
CA VAL A 440 -17.85 9.15 -11.52
C VAL A 440 -16.55 8.46 -11.90
N THR A 441 -16.04 7.54 -11.06
CA THR A 441 -14.76 6.85 -11.31
C THR A 441 -14.82 5.34 -11.22
N GLU A 442 -15.89 4.78 -10.64
CA GLU A 442 -15.94 3.36 -10.30
C GLU A 442 -17.28 2.72 -10.65
N GLU A 443 -17.32 1.40 -10.66
CA GLU A 443 -18.53 0.60 -10.80
C GLU A 443 -18.83 -0.09 -9.46
N SER A 444 -20.12 -0.19 -9.10
CA SER A 444 -20.51 -0.85 -7.86
C SER A 444 -20.20 -2.35 -7.90
N PHE A 445 -20.01 -2.96 -6.72
CA PHE A 445 -19.70 -4.39 -6.62
C PHE A 445 -20.75 -5.30 -7.25
N ASP A 446 -22.03 -4.91 -7.16
CA ASP A 446 -23.16 -5.60 -7.78
C ASP A 446 -23.37 -5.22 -9.27
N SER A 447 -22.53 -4.33 -9.81
CA SER A 447 -22.56 -3.85 -11.20
C SER A 447 -23.87 -3.17 -11.63
N ASN A 448 -24.72 -2.79 -10.68
CA ASN A 448 -26.01 -2.15 -10.93
C ASN A 448 -25.90 -0.62 -11.08
N TYR A 449 -24.88 -0.02 -10.48
CA TYR A 449 -24.68 1.44 -10.44
C TYR A 449 -23.24 1.80 -10.80
N TYR A 450 -23.05 3.06 -11.18
CA TYR A 450 -21.74 3.67 -11.06
C TYR A 450 -21.57 4.33 -9.70
N VAL A 451 -20.33 4.33 -9.22
CA VAL A 451 -19.92 4.91 -7.96
C VAL A 451 -19.22 6.23 -8.26
N ALA A 452 -19.79 7.29 -7.71
CA ALA A 452 -19.28 8.64 -7.82
C ALA A 452 -18.97 9.21 -6.43
N HIS A 453 -18.11 10.23 -6.38
CA HIS A 453 -17.79 10.93 -5.14
C HIS A 453 -18.13 12.41 -5.25
N ASN A 454 -18.82 12.94 -4.24
CA ASN A 454 -19.07 14.38 -4.13
C ASN A 454 -17.83 15.13 -3.58
N PRO A 455 -17.84 16.47 -3.44
CA PRO A 455 -16.68 17.21 -2.95
C PRO A 455 -16.22 16.84 -1.54
N PHE A 456 -17.04 16.14 -0.75
CA PHE A 456 -16.72 15.68 0.61
C PHE A 456 -16.24 14.22 0.62
N TYR A 457 -15.98 13.65 -0.56
CA TYR A 457 -15.62 12.25 -0.77
C TYR A 457 -16.68 11.26 -0.26
N GLU A 458 -17.94 11.68 -0.23
CA GLU A 458 -19.06 10.82 0.12
C GLU A 458 -19.53 10.07 -1.12
N GLN A 459 -19.85 8.79 -0.95
CA GLN A 459 -20.23 7.92 -2.05
C GLN A 459 -21.64 8.22 -2.55
N VAL A 460 -21.79 8.48 -3.84
CA VAL A 460 -23.07 8.68 -4.52
C VAL A 460 -23.22 7.64 -5.64
N LEU A 461 -24.23 6.79 -5.52
CA LEU A 461 -24.60 5.82 -6.55
C LEU A 461 -25.41 6.51 -7.64
N VAL A 462 -24.97 6.34 -8.88
CA VAL A 462 -25.57 6.96 -10.06
C VAL A 462 -26.01 5.85 -11.03
N PRO A 463 -27.17 5.97 -11.70
CA PRO A 463 -27.56 5.04 -12.76
C PRO A 463 -26.49 4.88 -13.82
N LYS A 464 -26.34 3.68 -14.35
CA LYS A 464 -25.32 3.39 -15.37
C LYS A 464 -25.69 4.03 -16.69
N ASP A 465 -24.87 4.99 -17.08
CA ASP A 465 -24.82 5.51 -18.43
C ASP A 465 -23.32 5.63 -18.81
N PRO A 466 -22.83 4.85 -19.80
CA PRO A 466 -21.43 4.87 -20.23
C PRO A 466 -20.88 6.27 -20.53
N LEU A 467 -21.75 7.24 -20.83
CA LEU A 467 -21.36 8.63 -21.06
C LEU A 467 -20.90 9.36 -19.80
N LEU A 468 -21.15 8.83 -18.60
CA LEU A 468 -20.83 9.47 -17.32
C LEU A 468 -19.48 9.05 -16.73
N MET A 469 -18.98 7.86 -17.08
CA MET A 469 -17.74 7.31 -16.51
C MET A 469 -16.53 8.23 -16.79
N GLY A 470 -15.78 8.59 -15.75
CA GLY A 470 -14.65 9.50 -15.81
C GLY A 470 -15.02 10.99 -15.83
N LYS A 471 -16.29 11.34 -15.60
CA LYS A 471 -16.78 12.72 -15.75
C LYS A 471 -17.42 13.25 -14.47
N MET A 472 -17.37 14.57 -14.34
CA MET A 472 -18.03 15.32 -13.29
C MET A 472 -19.46 15.66 -13.76
N VAL A 473 -20.45 15.30 -12.94
CA VAL A 473 -21.88 15.43 -13.28
C VAL A 473 -22.66 16.03 -12.11
N GLU A 474 -23.74 16.74 -12.41
CA GLU A 474 -24.68 17.18 -11.38
C GLU A 474 -25.78 16.16 -11.18
N VAL A 475 -26.09 15.88 -9.92
CA VAL A 475 -27.12 14.93 -9.50
C VAL A 475 -28.03 15.55 -8.46
N ASN A 476 -29.29 15.15 -8.47
CA ASN A 476 -30.22 15.40 -7.36
C ASN A 476 -30.21 14.17 -6.46
N ILE A 477 -29.87 14.36 -5.18
CA ILE A 477 -29.87 13.27 -4.19
C ILE A 477 -31.32 12.94 -3.81
N TYR A 478 -31.72 11.68 -3.99
CA TYR A 478 -33.10 11.24 -3.71
C TYR A 478 -33.19 10.18 -2.60
N GLU A 479 -32.08 9.56 -2.23
CA GLU A 479 -32.03 8.54 -1.17
C GLU A 479 -30.68 8.62 -0.45
N ALA A 480 -30.69 8.39 0.85
CA ALA A 480 -29.51 8.28 1.68
C ALA A 480 -29.56 6.95 2.45
N GLY A 481 -28.42 6.26 2.49
CA GLY A 481 -28.19 5.08 3.31
C GLY A 481 -27.03 5.30 4.27
N LYS A 482 -26.65 4.25 5.01
CA LYS A 482 -25.56 4.34 6.01
C LYS A 482 -24.20 4.70 5.40
N HIS A 483 -23.92 4.20 4.20
CA HIS A 483 -22.60 4.27 3.56
C HIS A 483 -22.60 4.97 2.20
N PHE A 484 -23.77 5.33 1.70
CA PHE A 484 -23.92 5.87 0.35
C PHE A 484 -25.13 6.80 0.29
N MET A 485 -25.19 7.61 -0.75
CA MET A 485 -26.38 8.28 -1.24
C MET A 485 -26.71 7.75 -2.63
N LYS A 486 -27.93 7.98 -3.12
CA LYS A 486 -28.29 7.78 -4.53
C LYS A 486 -28.65 9.10 -5.16
N GLY A 487 -28.06 9.35 -6.33
CA GLY A 487 -28.25 10.58 -7.10
C GLY A 487 -28.80 10.28 -8.49
N GLN A 488 -29.77 11.08 -8.92
CA GLN A 488 -30.27 11.05 -10.30
C GLN A 488 -29.58 12.17 -11.10
N PRO A 489 -28.88 11.87 -12.21
CA PRO A 489 -28.32 12.89 -13.09
C PRO A 489 -29.38 13.88 -13.55
N VAL A 490 -29.06 15.17 -13.48
CA VAL A 490 -29.98 16.20 -13.96
C VAL A 490 -29.94 16.22 -15.50
N SER A 491 -31.10 16.21 -16.15
CA SER A 491 -31.22 16.04 -17.61
C SER A 491 -30.55 17.13 -18.45
N ASP A 492 -30.34 18.33 -17.89
CA ASP A 492 -29.68 19.48 -18.51
C ASP A 492 -28.25 19.71 -18.00
N ALA A 493 -27.74 18.83 -17.12
CA ALA A 493 -26.43 19.01 -16.52
C ALA A 493 -25.32 18.99 -17.57
N ARG A 494 -24.45 19.99 -17.54
CA ARG A 494 -23.20 19.96 -18.30
C ARG A 494 -22.31 18.88 -17.72
N VAL A 495 -22.08 17.85 -18.50
CA VAL A 495 -21.11 16.80 -18.17
C VAL A 495 -19.71 17.35 -18.46
N HIS A 496 -18.88 17.45 -17.42
CA HIS A 496 -17.53 18.01 -17.55
C HIS A 496 -16.49 16.88 -17.56
N THR A 497 -15.61 16.90 -18.56
CA THR A 497 -14.54 15.92 -18.72
C THR A 497 -13.23 16.55 -18.29
N ALA A 498 -12.53 15.95 -17.33
CA ALA A 498 -11.33 16.54 -16.74
C ALA A 498 -10.11 16.56 -17.67
N SER A 499 -9.99 15.55 -18.54
CA SER A 499 -8.89 15.43 -19.50
C SER A 499 -9.38 15.46 -20.94
N ILE A 500 -8.57 16.02 -21.82
CA ILE A 500 -8.78 15.98 -23.28
C ILE A 500 -8.43 14.58 -23.81
N SER A 501 -7.49 13.89 -23.16
CA SER A 501 -7.06 12.55 -23.51
C SER A 501 -8.02 11.50 -23.00
N ARG A 502 -8.20 10.43 -23.77
CA ARG A 502 -8.91 9.25 -23.30
C ARG A 502 -8.04 8.52 -22.25
N PRO A 503 -8.64 8.00 -21.17
CA PRO A 503 -7.93 7.13 -20.24
C PRO A 503 -7.30 5.95 -20.96
N LEU A 504 -6.11 5.54 -20.52
CA LEU A 504 -5.48 4.30 -20.98
C LEU A 504 -6.44 3.10 -20.82
N ALA A 505 -6.39 2.15 -21.75
CA ALA A 505 -7.21 0.96 -21.62
C ALA A 505 -6.75 0.10 -20.43
N LYS A 506 -7.66 -0.72 -19.89
CA LYS A 506 -7.33 -1.62 -18.79
C LYS A 506 -6.20 -2.56 -19.22
N GLY A 507 -5.09 -2.54 -18.48
CA GLY A 507 -3.90 -3.35 -18.78
C GLY A 507 -2.84 -2.65 -19.61
N GLU A 508 -3.10 -1.44 -20.13
CA GLU A 508 -2.08 -0.63 -20.80
C GLU A 508 -1.09 -0.04 -19.79
N VAL A 509 0.13 0.13 -20.26
CA VAL A 509 1.27 0.58 -19.44
C VAL A 509 1.38 2.10 -19.52
N SER A 510 1.17 2.77 -18.39
CA SER A 510 1.52 4.18 -18.16
C SER A 510 3.03 4.36 -18.10
N GLY A 511 3.52 5.55 -18.42
CA GLY A 511 4.93 5.89 -18.22
C GLY A 511 5.88 5.49 -19.33
N LEU A 512 5.38 4.93 -20.43
CA LEU A 512 6.18 4.72 -21.64
C LEU A 512 6.24 6.06 -22.38
N THR A 513 7.39 6.73 -22.35
CA THR A 513 7.68 7.78 -23.33
C THR A 513 7.83 7.12 -24.70
N GLU A 514 7.01 7.53 -25.68
CA GLU A 514 7.23 7.16 -27.09
C GLU A 514 8.63 7.55 -27.59
#